data_AF-A0AAN6W4J6-F1
#
_entry.id   AF-A0AAN6W4J6-F1
#
_cell.length_a   1.000
_cell.length_b   1.000
_cell.length_c   1.000
_cell.angle_alpha   90.00
_cell.angle_beta   90.00
_cell.angle_gamma   90.00
#
_symmetry.space_group_name_H-M   'P 1'
#
loop_
_entity.id
_entity.type
_entity.pdbx_description
1 polymer ?
#
loop_
_entity_poly.entity_id
_entity_poly.type
_entity_poly.pdbx_seq_one_letter_code
_entity_poly.pdbx_strand_id
1 'polypeptide(L)'
;TRAIPFSAAPNYMDCCQMDGLQGARLGVPRDALWGDAPMAELTPVVAEAFARSLDIIRQYGTIIVEDTDFAEFDTILTSKLPGMVKASDFRLMISHYLSKLVGNPSGINNLHDLIEYTQNDPREDYPSKGTGGVENAAKVIEDQNNDEFMCHIANESGVWRRYQETPGVPHLGGYPMISNPIGTEIQIDVRNKLVQRVRGLPFGLCFIGDLFSVESLIKFAFAYEQATDVWKECRPTVRSSVALPGGYVERLS
;
A
#
# COMPACT_ATOMS: atom_id res chain seq x y z
N THR A 1 1.49 -9.52 17.67
CA THR A 1 2.87 -9.30 18.14
C THR A 1 3.70 -10.56 18.37
N ARG A 2 3.13 -11.78 18.55
CA ARG A 2 3.90 -13.02 18.82
C ARG A 2 4.81 -13.52 17.70
N ALA A 3 4.76 -12.93 16.50
CA ALA A 3 5.52 -13.38 15.32
C ALA A 3 6.76 -12.53 15.00
N ILE A 4 6.98 -11.40 15.70
CA ILE A 4 8.16 -10.55 15.45
C ILE A 4 9.40 -11.34 15.93
N PRO A 5 10.39 -11.60 15.06
CA PRO A 5 11.54 -12.44 15.40
C PRO A 5 12.60 -11.69 16.23
N PHE A 6 12.44 -10.39 16.43
CA PHE A 6 13.42 -9.53 17.09
C PHE A 6 13.08 -9.30 18.57
N SER A 7 14.10 -9.36 19.42
CA SER A 7 14.00 -9.00 20.84
C SER A 7 13.97 -7.48 21.08
N ALA A 8 14.49 -6.69 20.13
CA ALA A 8 14.43 -5.24 20.08
C ALA A 8 14.32 -4.78 18.62
N ALA A 9 13.74 -3.60 18.38
CA ALA A 9 13.63 -3.07 17.02
C ALA A 9 15.02 -2.72 16.45
N PRO A 10 15.32 -3.09 15.19
CA PRO A 10 16.57 -2.69 14.54
C PRO A 10 16.71 -1.17 14.42
N ASN A 11 17.95 -0.68 14.41
CA ASN A 11 18.24 0.71 14.06
C ASN A 11 18.26 0.86 12.54
N TYR A 12 17.13 1.26 11.96
CA TYR A 12 16.98 1.37 10.52
C TYR A 12 17.90 2.41 9.85
N MET A 13 18.46 3.37 10.60
CA MET A 13 19.42 4.32 10.04
C MET A 13 20.72 3.64 9.58
N ASP A 14 21.09 2.53 10.23
CA ASP A 14 22.29 1.76 9.87
C ASP A 14 22.12 1.02 8.53
N CYS A 15 20.88 0.96 8.01
CA CYS A 15 20.54 0.38 6.72
C CYS A 15 20.72 1.36 5.55
N CYS A 16 20.97 2.65 5.79
CA CYS A 16 21.17 3.65 4.74
C CYS A 16 22.57 3.56 4.13
N GLN A 17 22.80 2.56 3.28
CA GLN A 17 24.10 2.21 2.70
C GLN A 17 24.14 2.47 1.20
N MET A 18 25.16 3.18 0.70
CA MET A 18 25.29 3.55 -0.72
C MET A 18 25.46 2.33 -1.64
N ASP A 19 26.07 1.27 -1.12
CA ASP A 19 26.31 0.00 -1.79
C ASP A 19 25.21 -1.04 -1.52
N GLY A 20 24.07 -0.64 -0.95
CA GLY A 20 22.99 -1.54 -0.52
C GLY A 20 22.41 -2.44 -1.63
N LEU A 21 22.58 -2.09 -2.90
CA LEU A 21 22.18 -2.89 -4.07
C LEU A 21 23.22 -3.95 -4.48
N GLN A 22 24.48 -3.83 -4.05
CA GLN A 22 25.56 -4.67 -4.54
C GLN A 22 25.38 -6.13 -4.14
N GLY A 23 25.33 -7.02 -5.15
CA GLY A 23 25.15 -8.46 -4.95
C GLY A 23 23.73 -8.89 -4.59
N ALA A 24 22.77 -7.95 -4.50
CA ALA A 24 21.37 -8.27 -4.28
C ALA A 24 20.79 -9.09 -5.46
N ARG A 25 19.74 -9.86 -5.18
CA ARG A 25 18.98 -10.61 -6.18
C ARG A 25 17.54 -10.17 -6.10
N LEU A 26 17.06 -9.46 -7.13
CA LEU A 26 15.72 -8.90 -7.14
C LEU A 26 14.89 -9.55 -8.25
N GLY A 27 13.77 -10.14 -7.88
CA GLY A 27 12.78 -10.67 -8.82
C GLY A 27 11.94 -9.55 -9.44
N VAL A 28 11.62 -9.68 -10.72
CA VAL A 28 10.68 -8.80 -11.42
C VAL A 28 9.43 -9.60 -11.82
N PRO A 29 8.38 -9.62 -10.98
CA PRO A 29 7.11 -10.27 -11.29
C PRO A 29 6.41 -9.46 -12.39
N ARG A 30 6.48 -9.93 -13.64
CA ARG A 30 5.93 -9.20 -14.79
C ARG A 30 4.41 -9.22 -14.78
N ASP A 31 3.86 -10.23 -14.13
CA ASP A 31 2.43 -10.39 -13.91
C ASP A 31 1.79 -9.33 -13.02
N ALA A 32 2.55 -8.85 -12.04
CA ALA A 32 2.12 -7.76 -11.17
C ALA A 32 2.24 -6.37 -11.82
N LEU A 33 2.77 -6.27 -13.05
CA LEU A 33 2.90 -4.99 -13.77
C LEU A 33 1.71 -4.71 -14.71
N TRP A 34 0.69 -5.58 -14.73
CA TRP A 34 -0.45 -5.44 -15.63
C TRP A 34 -1.55 -4.49 -15.12
N GLY A 35 -2.26 -3.90 -16.08
CA GLY A 35 -3.53 -3.24 -15.89
C GLY A 35 -4.18 -3.02 -17.26
N ASP A 36 -5.50 -3.22 -17.37
CA ASP A 36 -6.20 -3.04 -18.64
C ASP A 36 -6.57 -1.58 -18.88
N ALA A 37 -6.42 -1.13 -20.12
CA ALA A 37 -6.94 0.17 -20.53
C ALA A 37 -8.46 0.23 -20.26
N PRO A 38 -9.00 1.33 -19.71
CA PRO A 38 -8.38 2.64 -19.54
C PRO A 38 -7.69 2.89 -18.18
N MET A 39 -7.60 1.88 -17.30
CA MET A 39 -7.06 2.02 -15.94
C MET A 39 -5.64 1.44 -15.80
N ALA A 40 -5.00 1.09 -16.92
CA ALA A 40 -3.64 0.58 -16.96
C ALA A 40 -2.66 1.55 -16.29
N GLU A 41 -2.05 1.14 -15.19
CA GLU A 41 -0.99 1.92 -14.53
C GLU A 41 0.32 1.89 -15.31
N LEU A 42 0.55 0.85 -16.13
CA LEU A 42 1.73 0.68 -16.97
C LEU A 42 1.56 1.34 -18.35
N THR A 43 1.57 2.67 -18.39
CA THR A 43 1.66 3.40 -19.67
C THR A 43 3.04 3.20 -20.32
N PRO A 44 3.22 3.53 -21.62
CA PRO A 44 4.54 3.47 -22.25
C PRO A 44 5.61 4.29 -21.51
N VAL A 45 5.23 5.44 -20.92
CA VAL A 45 6.13 6.28 -20.12
C VAL A 45 6.56 5.58 -18.83
N VAL A 46 5.61 4.94 -18.13
CA VAL A 46 5.90 4.17 -16.91
C VAL A 46 6.77 2.95 -17.24
N ALA A 47 6.46 2.23 -18.33
CA ALA A 47 7.23 1.07 -18.77
C ALA A 47 8.68 1.42 -19.12
N GLU A 48 8.91 2.54 -19.83
CA GLU A 48 10.26 3.00 -20.17
C GLU A 48 11.05 3.43 -18.92
N ALA A 49 10.42 4.16 -18.00
CA ALA A 49 11.03 4.55 -16.74
C ALA A 49 11.36 3.34 -15.85
N PHE A 50 10.49 2.33 -15.83
CA PHE A 50 10.74 1.07 -15.15
C PHE A 50 11.94 0.34 -15.75
N ALA A 51 12.01 0.23 -17.09
CA ALA A 51 13.15 -0.39 -17.77
C ALA A 51 14.49 0.32 -17.44
N ARG A 52 14.53 1.66 -17.51
CA ARG A 52 15.71 2.44 -17.11
C ARG A 52 16.09 2.22 -15.65
N SER A 53 15.11 2.08 -14.76
CA SER A 53 15.36 1.81 -13.34
C SER A 53 16.02 0.45 -13.14
N LEU A 54 15.58 -0.59 -13.86
CA LEU A 54 16.22 -1.90 -13.83
C LEU A 54 17.66 -1.85 -14.34
N ASP A 55 17.94 -1.04 -15.37
CA ASP A 55 19.31 -0.89 -15.89
C ASP A 55 20.24 -0.23 -14.88
N ILE A 56 19.77 0.81 -14.17
CA ILE A 56 20.52 1.42 -13.08
C ILE A 56 20.76 0.40 -11.97
N ILE A 57 19.72 -0.33 -11.53
CA ILE A 57 19.86 -1.36 -10.49
C ILE A 57 20.91 -2.41 -10.86
N ARG A 58 20.97 -2.85 -12.13
CA ARG A 58 22.00 -3.76 -12.65
C ARG A 58 23.40 -3.16 -12.60
N GLN A 59 23.56 -1.88 -12.95
CA GLN A 59 24.86 -1.19 -12.91
C GLN A 59 25.46 -1.13 -11.50
N TYR A 60 24.61 -1.12 -10.47
CA TYR A 60 25.03 -1.17 -9.06
C TYR A 60 25.28 -2.60 -8.55
N GLY A 61 25.47 -3.57 -9.45
CA GLY A 61 25.87 -4.93 -9.10
C GLY A 61 24.73 -5.83 -8.62
N THR A 62 23.47 -5.44 -8.85
CA THR A 62 22.31 -6.28 -8.58
C THR A 62 22.09 -7.29 -9.69
N ILE A 63 21.74 -8.51 -9.32
CA ILE A 63 21.25 -9.53 -10.25
C ILE A 63 19.73 -9.40 -10.35
N ILE A 64 19.23 -8.97 -11.50
CA ILE A 64 17.80 -9.02 -11.80
C ILE A 64 17.44 -10.44 -12.23
N VAL A 65 16.48 -11.03 -11.53
CA VAL A 65 15.91 -12.34 -11.82
C VAL A 65 14.58 -12.12 -12.53
N GLU A 66 14.50 -12.57 -13.78
CA GLU A 66 13.24 -12.61 -14.53
C GLU A 66 12.49 -13.92 -14.22
N ASP A 67 11.29 -14.11 -14.78
CA ASP A 67 10.42 -15.28 -14.58
C ASP A 67 10.05 -15.52 -13.10
N THR A 68 9.86 -14.44 -12.34
CA THR A 68 9.45 -14.48 -10.93
C THR A 68 7.98 -14.11 -10.74
N ASP A 69 7.14 -14.52 -11.68
CA ASP A 69 5.69 -14.27 -11.62
C ASP A 69 5.07 -14.93 -10.38
N PHE A 70 4.04 -14.28 -9.83
CA PHE A 70 3.36 -14.75 -8.64
C PHE A 70 2.40 -15.89 -8.97
N ALA A 71 2.56 -17.02 -8.28
CA ALA A 71 1.61 -18.11 -8.37
C ALA A 71 0.20 -17.63 -7.92
N GLU A 72 -0.82 -18.02 -8.68
CA GLU A 72 -2.24 -17.75 -8.39
C GLU A 72 -2.62 -16.26 -8.32
N PHE A 73 -1.81 -15.36 -8.90
CA PHE A 73 -2.04 -13.91 -8.86
C PHE A 73 -3.45 -13.49 -9.31
N ASP A 74 -3.93 -14.01 -10.45
CA ASP A 74 -5.29 -13.73 -10.96
C ASP A 74 -6.40 -14.25 -10.04
N THR A 75 -6.18 -15.41 -9.41
CA THR A 75 -7.15 -16.02 -8.49
C THR A 75 -7.30 -15.17 -7.24
N ILE A 76 -6.19 -14.63 -6.76
CA ILE A 76 -6.14 -13.70 -5.65
C ILE A 76 -6.88 -12.39 -5.99
N LEU A 77 -6.58 -11.78 -7.14
CA LEU A 77 -7.17 -10.49 -7.54
C LEU A 77 -8.68 -10.56 -7.77
N THR A 78 -9.18 -11.69 -8.25
CA THR A 78 -10.62 -11.89 -8.52
C THR A 78 -11.41 -12.38 -7.29
N SER A 79 -10.72 -12.67 -6.17
CA SER A 79 -11.36 -13.15 -4.96
C SER A 79 -12.22 -12.09 -4.28
N LYS A 80 -13.41 -12.49 -3.83
CA LYS A 80 -14.28 -11.64 -2.99
C LYS A 80 -13.87 -11.65 -1.52
N LEU A 81 -13.01 -12.59 -1.12
CA LEU A 81 -12.67 -12.82 0.29
C LEU A 81 -12.04 -11.60 0.97
N PRO A 82 -11.07 -10.87 0.37
CA PRO A 82 -10.51 -9.68 1.01
C PRO A 82 -11.56 -8.61 1.32
N GLY A 83 -12.53 -8.42 0.42
CA GLY A 83 -13.63 -7.49 0.61
C GLY A 83 -14.55 -7.90 1.76
N MET A 84 -14.86 -9.19 1.87
CA MET A 84 -15.67 -9.76 2.95
C MET A 84 -14.97 -9.63 4.30
N VAL A 85 -13.71 -10.07 4.40
CA VAL A 85 -12.91 -10.00 5.64
C VAL A 85 -12.81 -8.56 6.12
N LYS A 86 -12.46 -7.62 5.23
CA LYS A 86 -12.38 -6.19 5.57
C LYS A 86 -13.70 -5.64 6.12
N ALA A 87 -14.83 -5.99 5.49
CA ALA A 87 -16.14 -5.50 5.90
C ALA A 87 -16.57 -6.08 7.27
N SER A 88 -16.35 -7.38 7.48
CA SER A 88 -16.60 -8.06 8.76
C SER A 88 -15.72 -7.50 9.89
N ASP A 89 -14.40 -7.42 9.67
CA ASP A 89 -13.45 -6.88 10.64
C ASP A 89 -13.81 -5.45 11.00
N PHE A 90 -14.09 -4.60 10.01
CA PHE A 90 -14.48 -3.22 10.25
C PHE A 90 -15.76 -3.10 11.10
N ARG A 91 -16.80 -3.91 10.79
CA ARG A 91 -18.04 -3.96 11.57
C ARG A 91 -17.79 -4.37 13.03
N LEU A 92 -16.97 -5.38 13.27
CA LEU A 92 -16.67 -5.88 14.62
C LEU A 92 -15.76 -4.92 15.40
N MET A 93 -14.70 -4.44 14.75
CA MET A 93 -13.64 -3.67 15.38
C MET A 93 -14.07 -2.25 15.75
N ILE A 94 -14.99 -1.63 15.01
CA ILE A 94 -15.34 -0.23 15.28
C ILE A 94 -16.04 -0.06 16.63
N SER A 95 -17.01 -0.93 16.96
CA SER A 95 -17.70 -0.88 18.24
C SER A 95 -16.73 -1.18 19.39
N HIS A 96 -15.81 -2.14 19.17
CA HIS A 96 -14.75 -2.43 20.14
C HIS A 96 -13.83 -1.23 20.35
N TYR A 97 -13.37 -0.60 19.27
CA TYR A 97 -12.52 0.59 19.32
C TYR A 97 -13.21 1.75 20.05
N LEU A 98 -14.46 2.06 19.69
CA LEU A 98 -15.25 3.14 20.29
C LEU A 98 -15.47 2.92 21.79
N SER A 99 -15.66 1.67 22.23
CA SER A 99 -15.80 1.32 23.66
C SER A 99 -14.55 1.60 24.50
N LYS A 100 -13.37 1.74 23.87
CA LYS A 100 -12.11 2.03 24.54
C LYS A 100 -11.77 3.52 24.63
N LEU A 101 -12.59 4.38 24.01
CA LEU A 101 -12.37 5.82 24.07
C LEU A 101 -12.65 6.34 25.49
N VAL A 102 -11.75 7.18 26.00
CA VAL A 102 -11.92 7.83 27.32
C VAL A 102 -13.14 8.76 27.35
N GLY A 103 -13.49 9.34 26.19
CA GLY A 103 -14.69 10.16 26.02
C GLY A 103 -15.31 9.94 24.64
N ASN A 104 -16.64 9.96 24.61
CA ASN A 104 -17.44 9.84 23.40
C ASN A 104 -18.50 10.95 23.35
N PRO A 105 -18.09 12.21 23.08
CA PRO A 105 -18.99 13.36 23.12
C PRO A 105 -20.10 13.29 22.06
N SER A 106 -19.87 12.58 20.95
CA SER A 106 -20.86 12.38 19.90
C SER A 106 -21.79 11.19 20.17
N GLY A 107 -21.53 10.39 21.22
CA GLY A 107 -22.36 9.24 21.58
C GLY A 107 -22.40 8.12 20.52
N ILE A 108 -21.40 8.03 19.64
CA ILE A 108 -21.35 7.03 18.55
C ILE A 108 -20.78 5.72 19.10
N ASN A 109 -21.54 4.64 19.09
CA ASN A 109 -21.12 3.36 19.69
C ASN A 109 -21.00 2.22 18.68
N ASN A 110 -21.56 2.38 17.49
CA ASN A 110 -21.63 1.33 16.48
C ASN A 110 -21.72 1.94 15.06
N LEU A 111 -21.75 1.09 14.04
CA LEU A 111 -21.84 1.54 12.64
C LEU A 111 -23.15 2.27 12.32
N HIS A 112 -24.28 1.91 12.95
CA HIS A 112 -25.54 2.58 12.73
C HIS A 112 -25.47 4.04 13.21
N ASP A 113 -25.00 4.27 14.44
CA ASP A 113 -24.83 5.63 14.99
C ASP A 113 -23.88 6.46 14.12
N LEU A 114 -22.81 5.84 13.60
CA LEU A 114 -21.84 6.51 12.74
C LEU A 114 -22.46 6.94 11.40
N ILE A 115 -23.26 6.06 10.78
CA ILE A 115 -23.97 6.35 9.53
C ILE A 115 -24.97 7.47 9.76
N GLU A 116 -25.79 7.37 10.81
CA GLU A 116 -26.78 8.38 11.16
C GLU A 116 -26.15 9.74 11.43
N TYR A 117 -25.07 9.77 12.22
CA TYR A 117 -24.33 11.01 12.48
C TYR A 117 -23.78 11.62 11.19
N THR A 118 -23.13 10.82 10.34
CA THR A 118 -22.51 11.30 9.09
C THR A 118 -23.53 11.85 8.11
N GLN A 119 -24.70 11.22 8.01
CA GLN A 119 -25.75 11.63 7.08
C GLN A 119 -26.52 12.87 7.54
N ASN A 120 -26.60 13.12 8.85
CA ASN A 120 -27.42 14.20 9.41
C ASN A 120 -26.60 15.43 9.84
N ASP A 121 -25.28 15.31 10.01
CA ASP A 121 -24.45 16.45 10.38
C ASP A 121 -23.99 17.24 9.14
N PRO A 122 -24.36 18.54 9.03
CA PRO A 122 -24.01 19.34 7.87
C PRO A 122 -22.50 19.55 7.68
N ARG A 123 -21.67 19.30 8.72
CA ARG A 123 -20.21 19.38 8.61
C ARG A 123 -19.61 18.23 7.82
N GLU A 124 -20.31 17.11 7.74
CA GLU A 124 -19.85 15.89 7.06
C GLU A 124 -20.13 15.93 5.55
N ASP A 125 -20.87 16.94 5.07
CA ASP A 125 -21.06 17.20 3.63
C ASP A 125 -21.70 16.00 2.90
N TYR A 126 -22.68 15.34 3.54
CA TYR A 126 -23.51 14.34 2.90
C TYR A 126 -24.57 15.02 2.01
N PRO A 127 -24.85 14.53 0.78
CA PRO A 127 -24.39 13.27 0.18
C PRO A 127 -23.15 13.39 -0.74
N SER A 128 -22.50 14.55 -0.87
CA SER A 128 -21.26 14.67 -1.68
C SER A 128 -20.14 13.78 -1.15
N LYS A 129 -20.09 13.58 0.17
CA LYS A 129 -19.29 12.55 0.84
C LYS A 129 -20.19 11.42 1.33
N GLY A 130 -20.39 10.42 0.48
CA GLY A 130 -21.31 9.31 0.75
C GLY A 130 -20.80 8.31 1.82
N THR A 131 -21.75 7.59 2.42
CA THR A 131 -21.51 6.57 3.46
C THR A 131 -21.49 5.13 2.94
N GLY A 132 -21.55 4.92 1.63
CA GLY A 132 -21.84 3.61 1.02
C GLY A 132 -20.90 2.47 1.46
N GLY A 133 -19.61 2.76 1.69
CA GLY A 133 -18.66 1.75 2.19
C GLY A 133 -19.00 1.28 3.62
N VAL A 134 -19.39 2.21 4.50
CA VAL A 134 -19.78 1.94 5.89
C VAL A 134 -21.13 1.23 5.94
N GLU A 135 -22.08 1.65 5.10
CA GLU A 135 -23.38 1.00 4.95
C GLU A 135 -23.25 -0.44 4.43
N ASN A 136 -22.34 -0.69 3.49
CA ASN A 136 -22.06 -2.04 3.00
C ASN A 136 -21.48 -2.93 4.10
N ALA A 137 -20.57 -2.40 4.94
CA ALA A 137 -20.05 -3.14 6.08
C ALA A 137 -21.14 -3.46 7.13
N ALA A 138 -22.08 -2.53 7.36
CA ALA A 138 -23.20 -2.75 8.27
C ALA A 138 -24.16 -3.88 7.80
N LYS A 139 -24.22 -4.15 6.49
CA LYS A 139 -25.10 -5.16 5.87
C LYS A 139 -24.53 -6.59 5.86
N VAL A 140 -23.27 -6.79 6.24
CA VAL A 140 -22.66 -8.15 6.30
C VAL A 140 -23.45 -9.00 7.32
N ILE A 141 -23.94 -10.18 6.93
CA ILE A 141 -24.88 -11.01 7.72
C ILE A 141 -24.21 -11.53 9.01
N GLU A 142 -24.96 -11.59 10.12
CA GLU A 142 -24.46 -12.04 11.43
C GLU A 142 -23.87 -13.46 11.44
N ASP A 143 -24.40 -14.40 10.64
CA ASP A 143 -23.87 -15.77 10.54
C ASP A 143 -22.45 -15.83 9.94
N GLN A 144 -22.03 -14.81 9.17
CA GLN A 144 -20.68 -14.68 8.62
C GLN A 144 -19.71 -13.98 9.59
N ASN A 145 -20.18 -13.61 10.79
CA ASN A 145 -19.40 -12.89 11.80
C ASN A 145 -19.06 -13.77 13.02
N ASN A 146 -19.21 -15.09 12.93
CA ASN A 146 -18.72 -16.01 13.96
C ASN A 146 -17.19 -16.15 13.83
N ASP A 147 -16.46 -16.05 14.94
CA ASP A 147 -15.02 -16.35 15.03
C ASP A 147 -14.71 -17.72 14.41
N GLU A 148 -15.60 -18.71 14.54
CA GLU A 148 -15.45 -20.00 13.86
C GLU A 148 -15.59 -19.90 12.34
N PHE A 149 -16.49 -19.07 11.82
CA PHE A 149 -16.62 -18.84 10.37
C PHE A 149 -15.38 -18.11 9.83
N MET A 150 -14.90 -17.08 10.55
CA MET A 150 -13.68 -16.36 10.18
C MET A 150 -12.44 -17.25 10.29
N CYS A 151 -12.36 -18.10 11.31
CA CYS A 151 -11.31 -19.10 11.48
C CYS A 151 -11.41 -20.20 10.41
N HIS A 152 -12.60 -20.61 10.01
CA HIS A 152 -12.86 -21.54 8.91
C HIS A 152 -12.50 -20.93 7.56
N ILE A 153 -12.90 -19.69 7.26
CA ILE A 153 -12.44 -18.95 6.08
C ILE A 153 -10.92 -18.77 6.12
N ALA A 154 -10.32 -18.53 7.28
CA ALA A 154 -8.88 -18.43 7.42
C ALA A 154 -8.15 -19.77 7.17
N ASN A 155 -8.70 -20.88 7.66
CA ASN A 155 -8.06 -22.20 7.69
C ASN A 155 -8.42 -23.09 6.49
N GLU A 156 -9.69 -23.20 6.09
CA GLU A 156 -10.15 -24.10 5.02
C GLU A 156 -9.85 -23.59 3.62
N SER A 157 -9.79 -22.27 3.44
CA SER A 157 -9.40 -21.70 2.15
C SER A 157 -7.89 -21.68 1.93
N GLY A 158 -7.09 -22.00 2.96
CA GLY A 158 -5.64 -21.81 2.95
C GLY A 158 -5.21 -20.36 2.70
N VAL A 159 -6.14 -19.40 2.72
CA VAL A 159 -5.94 -17.99 2.34
C VAL A 159 -4.77 -17.40 3.10
N TRP A 160 -4.76 -17.39 4.43
CA TRP A 160 -3.64 -16.75 5.13
C TRP A 160 -2.30 -17.41 4.87
N ARG A 161 -2.27 -18.72 4.62
CA ARG A 161 -1.05 -19.43 4.28
C ARG A 161 -0.60 -19.15 2.83
N ARG A 162 -1.53 -19.15 1.88
CA ARG A 162 -1.30 -18.84 0.46
C ARG A 162 -0.94 -17.36 0.26
N TYR A 163 -1.58 -16.45 0.98
CA TYR A 163 -1.26 -15.01 1.00
C TYR A 163 0.04 -14.71 1.75
N GLN A 164 0.46 -15.53 2.71
CA GLN A 164 1.80 -15.51 3.31
C GLN A 164 2.88 -16.18 2.45
N GLU A 165 2.50 -16.71 1.28
CA GLU A 165 3.42 -17.30 0.31
C GLU A 165 3.42 -16.53 -1.02
N THR A 166 2.54 -15.53 -1.19
CA THR A 166 2.42 -14.71 -2.40
C THR A 166 2.64 -13.23 -2.11
N PRO A 167 3.87 -12.72 -2.29
CA PRO A 167 4.20 -11.29 -2.12
C PRO A 167 3.48 -10.35 -3.11
N GLY A 168 2.78 -10.87 -4.12
CA GLY A 168 2.10 -10.08 -5.15
C GLY A 168 0.95 -9.22 -4.65
N VAL A 169 0.33 -9.56 -3.52
CA VAL A 169 -0.65 -8.70 -2.87
C VAL A 169 -0.20 -8.42 -1.43
N PRO A 170 0.84 -7.58 -1.27
CA PRO A 170 1.61 -7.47 -0.03
C PRO A 170 0.78 -7.03 1.16
N HIS A 171 -0.26 -6.22 0.95
CA HIS A 171 -1.17 -5.77 2.01
C HIS A 171 -2.04 -6.90 2.61
N LEU A 172 -2.30 -7.98 1.87
CA LEU A 172 -3.05 -9.14 2.37
C LEU A 172 -2.14 -10.09 3.16
N GLY A 173 -0.89 -10.25 2.72
CA GLY A 173 0.11 -11.07 3.43
C GLY A 173 0.79 -10.32 4.59
N GLY A 174 0.62 -9.00 4.70
CA GLY A 174 1.31 -8.18 5.70
C GLY A 174 2.78 -7.92 5.38
N TYR A 175 3.17 -8.06 4.11
CA TYR A 175 4.54 -7.88 3.65
C TYR A 175 4.93 -6.40 3.61
N PRO A 176 6.16 -6.07 4.02
CA PRO A 176 6.65 -4.71 3.92
C PRO A 176 6.90 -4.31 2.46
N MET A 177 6.65 -3.04 2.18
CA MET A 177 6.87 -2.41 0.88
C MET A 177 7.53 -1.06 1.06
N ILE A 178 8.36 -0.64 0.11
CA ILE A 178 8.90 0.71 0.03
C ILE A 178 8.91 1.18 -1.42
N SER A 179 8.47 2.41 -1.66
CA SER A 179 8.33 2.95 -3.01
C SER A 179 9.25 4.15 -3.23
N ASN A 180 10.02 4.12 -4.31
CA ASN A 180 10.88 5.20 -4.77
C ASN A 180 10.31 5.80 -6.06
N PRO A 181 10.38 7.13 -6.27
CA PRO A 181 9.94 7.73 -7.52
C PRO A 181 10.90 7.35 -8.65
N ILE A 182 10.36 7.15 -9.84
CA ILE A 182 11.14 6.80 -11.04
C ILE A 182 10.84 7.71 -12.23
N GLY A 183 9.93 8.66 -12.06
CA GLY A 183 9.60 9.68 -13.05
C GLY A 183 8.26 10.35 -12.78
N THR A 184 7.86 11.22 -13.71
CA THR A 184 6.55 11.89 -13.72
C THR A 184 5.96 11.79 -15.12
N GLU A 185 4.64 11.73 -15.22
CA GLU A 185 3.92 11.75 -16.50
C GLU A 185 2.81 12.79 -16.45
N ILE A 186 2.56 13.46 -17.59
CA ILE A 186 1.34 14.24 -17.77
C ILE A 186 0.31 13.34 -18.43
N GLN A 187 -0.77 13.03 -17.73
CA GLN A 187 -1.90 12.30 -18.32
C GLN A 187 -3.09 13.24 -18.44
N ILE A 188 -3.62 13.40 -19.66
CA ILE A 188 -4.83 14.16 -19.95
C ILE A 188 -5.91 13.16 -20.36
N ASP A 189 -7.03 13.17 -19.64
CA ASP A 189 -8.24 12.42 -19.97
C ASP A 189 -8.75 12.85 -21.35
N VAL A 190 -8.73 11.92 -22.29
CA VAL A 190 -9.14 12.15 -23.68
C VAL A 190 -10.66 12.35 -23.81
N ARG A 191 -11.46 11.83 -22.86
CA ARG A 191 -12.94 11.94 -22.88
C ARG A 191 -13.43 13.25 -22.28
N ASN A 192 -12.79 13.73 -21.23
CA ASN A 192 -13.24 14.94 -20.50
C ASN A 192 -12.31 16.16 -20.68
N LYS A 193 -11.17 16.01 -21.37
CA LYS A 193 -10.07 17.00 -21.48
C LYS A 193 -9.53 17.48 -20.12
N LEU A 194 -9.70 16.66 -19.07
CA LEU A 194 -9.22 16.95 -17.73
C LEU A 194 -7.81 16.37 -17.54
N VAL A 195 -6.95 17.04 -16.79
CA VAL A 195 -5.65 16.48 -16.42
C VAL A 195 -5.86 15.44 -15.32
N GLN A 196 -5.56 14.16 -15.59
CA GLN A 196 -5.59 13.07 -14.60
C GLN A 196 -4.29 12.94 -13.82
N ARG A 197 -3.13 13.19 -14.46
CA ARG A 197 -1.84 13.34 -13.77
C ARG A 197 -1.18 14.63 -14.20
N VAL A 198 -0.86 15.47 -13.21
CA VAL A 198 -0.18 16.75 -13.42
C VAL A 198 1.33 16.52 -13.45
N ARG A 199 2.04 17.32 -14.25
CA ARG A 199 3.51 17.38 -14.23
C ARG A 199 4.01 17.54 -12.78
N GLY A 200 4.96 16.71 -12.38
CA GLY A 200 5.52 16.73 -11.03
C GLY A 200 4.87 15.77 -10.03
N LEU A 201 3.78 15.07 -10.40
CA LEU A 201 3.26 13.94 -9.61
C LEU A 201 4.07 12.67 -9.96
N PRO A 202 4.83 12.09 -9.02
CA PRO A 202 5.64 10.92 -9.32
C PRO A 202 4.79 9.66 -9.49
N PHE A 203 5.26 8.77 -10.34
CA PHE A 203 4.97 7.34 -10.24
C PHE A 203 6.24 6.62 -9.74
N GLY A 204 6.06 5.48 -9.07
CA GLY A 204 7.11 4.85 -8.30
C GLY A 204 7.42 3.42 -8.70
N LEU A 205 8.65 3.01 -8.41
CA LEU A 205 9.11 1.63 -8.33
C LEU A 205 8.95 1.18 -6.89
N CYS A 206 8.34 0.02 -6.68
CA CYS A 206 8.14 -0.55 -5.36
C CYS A 206 9.05 -1.76 -5.14
N PHE A 207 9.81 -1.77 -4.04
CA PHE A 207 10.46 -2.96 -3.53
C PHE A 207 9.52 -3.65 -2.53
N ILE A 208 9.29 -4.93 -2.73
CA ILE A 208 8.49 -5.79 -1.83
C ILE A 208 9.45 -6.77 -1.19
N GLY A 209 9.32 -6.95 0.13
CA GLY A 209 10.19 -7.84 0.90
C GLY A 209 9.38 -8.88 1.66
N ASP A 210 10.07 -9.92 2.13
CA ASP A 210 9.48 -10.90 3.05
C ASP A 210 9.09 -10.26 4.39
N LEU A 211 8.28 -10.98 5.16
CA LEU A 211 7.94 -10.58 6.51
C LEU A 211 9.21 -10.26 7.32
N PHE A 212 9.18 -9.10 7.98
CA PHE A 212 10.28 -8.62 8.82
C PHE A 212 11.59 -8.26 8.08
N SER A 213 11.59 -8.16 6.76
CA SER A 213 12.78 -7.81 5.95
C SER A 213 12.99 -6.31 5.71
N VAL A 214 12.44 -5.45 6.59
CA VAL A 214 12.45 -3.98 6.42
C VAL A 214 13.87 -3.41 6.29
N GLU A 215 14.85 -3.99 6.96
CA GLU A 215 16.26 -3.59 6.86
C GLU A 215 16.80 -3.71 5.43
N SER A 216 16.51 -4.81 4.74
CA SER A 216 16.91 -5.04 3.35
C SER A 216 16.20 -4.06 2.41
N LEU A 217 14.91 -3.83 2.63
CA LEU A 217 14.14 -2.87 1.83
C LEU A 217 14.69 -1.45 1.93
N ILE A 218 15.06 -1.00 3.13
CA ILE A 218 15.68 0.32 3.32
C ILE A 218 17.03 0.38 2.61
N LYS A 219 17.86 -0.67 2.70
CA LYS A 219 19.14 -0.73 1.97
C LYS A 219 18.94 -0.56 0.47
N PHE A 220 18.02 -1.32 -0.13
CA PHE A 220 17.78 -1.28 -1.57
C PHE A 220 17.19 0.07 -2.01
N ALA A 221 16.18 0.55 -1.30
CA ALA A 221 15.52 1.82 -1.60
C ALA A 221 16.47 3.01 -1.45
N PHE A 222 17.31 3.02 -0.41
CA PHE A 222 18.28 4.09 -0.19
C PHE A 222 19.35 4.10 -1.28
N ALA A 223 19.99 2.96 -1.55
CA ALA A 223 21.00 2.87 -2.61
C ALA A 223 20.43 3.25 -3.99
N TYR A 224 19.20 2.81 -4.31
CA TYR A 224 18.51 3.22 -5.54
C TYR A 224 18.22 4.72 -5.58
N GLU A 225 17.71 5.30 -4.48
CA GLU A 225 17.45 6.73 -4.38
C GLU A 225 18.72 7.56 -4.62
N GLN A 226 19.82 7.19 -3.97
CA GLN A 226 21.11 7.87 -4.11
C GLN A 226 21.71 7.72 -5.50
N ALA A 227 21.44 6.61 -6.19
CA ALA A 227 21.88 6.36 -7.55
C ALA A 227 21.14 7.20 -8.61
N THR A 228 19.90 7.60 -8.32
CA THR A 228 18.98 8.16 -9.33
C THR A 228 18.61 9.62 -9.09
N ASP A 229 18.47 10.02 -7.81
CA ASP A 229 18.16 11.39 -7.39
C ASP A 229 16.88 11.99 -8.05
N VAL A 230 15.97 11.11 -8.47
CA VAL A 230 14.74 11.43 -9.24
C VAL A 230 13.81 12.38 -8.48
N TRP A 231 13.91 12.42 -7.15
CA TRP A 231 13.17 13.36 -6.30
C TRP A 231 13.44 14.83 -6.65
N LYS A 232 14.62 15.17 -7.17
CA LYS A 232 14.91 16.55 -7.59
C LYS A 232 14.04 16.98 -8.77
N GLU A 233 13.66 16.03 -9.62
CA GLU A 233 12.85 16.25 -10.82
C GLU A 233 11.35 16.10 -10.52
N CYS A 234 10.98 15.24 -9.56
CA CYS A 234 9.60 14.91 -9.21
C CYS A 234 9.03 15.78 -8.07
N ARG A 235 9.22 17.10 -8.13
CA ARG A 235 8.74 18.01 -7.06
C ARG A 235 7.23 18.27 -7.21
N PRO A 236 6.39 17.91 -6.22
CA PRO A 236 4.97 18.24 -6.26
C PRO A 236 4.77 19.77 -6.31
N THR A 237 3.95 20.22 -7.26
CA THR A 237 3.58 21.63 -7.43
C THR A 237 2.75 22.15 -6.24
N VAL A 238 1.96 21.26 -5.64
CA VAL A 238 1.23 21.52 -4.40
C VAL A 238 1.93 20.80 -3.28
N ARG A 239 2.33 21.53 -2.24
CA ARG A 239 2.89 20.97 -1.01
C ARG A 239 1.92 21.21 0.13
N SER A 240 1.83 20.24 1.03
CA SER A 240 1.13 20.48 2.29
C SER A 240 1.79 21.66 2.99
N SER A 241 0.99 22.66 3.36
CA SER A 241 1.41 23.75 4.26
C SER A 241 1.31 23.35 5.73
N VAL A 242 0.74 22.18 6.02
CA VAL A 242 0.69 21.63 7.37
C VAL A 242 2.06 21.05 7.68
N ALA A 243 2.82 21.79 8.49
CA ALA A 243 3.94 21.21 9.21
C ALA A 243 3.37 20.14 10.16
N LEU A 244 3.78 18.89 10.01
CA LEU A 244 3.63 17.93 11.10
C LEU A 244 4.41 18.52 12.30
N PRO A 245 3.84 18.59 13.50
CA PRO A 245 4.58 19.06 14.67
C PRO A 245 5.67 18.02 15.00
N GLY A 246 6.86 18.19 14.41
CA GLY A 246 7.99 17.28 14.58
C GLY A 246 9.24 17.78 13.84
N GLY A 247 10.16 18.42 14.57
CA GLY A 247 11.43 18.93 14.05
C GLY A 247 12.47 17.82 13.80
N TYR A 248 12.31 17.05 12.72
CA TYR A 248 13.23 15.96 12.38
C TYR A 248 13.94 16.09 11.04
N VAL A 249 13.86 17.23 10.35
CA VAL A 249 14.62 17.45 9.11
C VAL A 249 15.36 18.77 9.17
N GLU A 250 16.45 18.82 9.95
CA GLU A 250 17.51 19.75 9.62
C GLU A 250 18.19 19.26 8.34
N ARG A 251 18.29 20.14 7.34
CA ARG A 251 19.11 19.89 6.15
C ARG A 251 20.53 19.65 6.63
N LEU A 252 21.08 18.47 6.34
CA LEU A 252 22.53 18.30 6.31
C LEU A 252 23.07 19.25 5.22
N SER A 253 23.85 20.23 5.66
CA SER A 253 24.60 21.19 4.85
C SER A 253 25.81 20.55 4.20
#